data_AF-A0A8J4DDS7-F1
#
_entry.id   AF-A0A8J4DDS7-F1
#
_cell.length_a   1.000
_cell.length_b   1.000
_cell.length_c   1.000
_cell.angle_alpha   90.00
_cell.angle_beta   90.00
_cell.angle_gamma   90.00
#
_symmetry.space_group_name_H-M   'P 1'
#
loop_
_entity.id
_entity.type
_entity.pdbx_description
1 polymer ?
#
loop_
_entity_poly.entity_id
_entity_poly.type
_entity_poly.pdbx_seq_one_letter_code
_entity_poly.pdbx_strand_id
1 'polypeptide(L)'
;MGGLSLDLPEQLAFYGSYHSHPLNQLIHFFCVPAILWSLFVWISAAGPLLPSPPLALPAWLSPAWAAALQPTNPAFLSTTAYSAFYLLLDPFAGASWALVVGLPLAWTATAFSAAVPRAQLWALAVHVLGWYLQIHPGHAVLERRKPALMDSLVQVGWGWQQTCWDDGK
;
A
#
# COMPACT_ATOMS: atom_id res chain seq x y z
N MET A 1 -21.37 10.69 -10.88
CA MET A 1 -21.48 9.28 -10.42
C MET A 1 -20.35 9.07 -9.42
N GLY A 2 -20.66 9.12 -8.12
CA GLY A 2 -19.68 9.02 -7.04
C GLY A 2 -20.08 7.87 -6.14
N GLY A 3 -19.74 6.66 -6.56
CA GLY A 3 -19.84 5.46 -5.75
C GLY A 3 -18.49 4.76 -5.77
N LEU A 4 -18.24 3.89 -4.79
CA LEU A 4 -17.16 2.90 -4.84
C LEU A 4 -17.36 2.04 -6.09
N SER A 5 -16.81 2.45 -7.23
CA SER A 5 -16.87 1.64 -8.43
C SER A 5 -15.96 0.44 -8.23
N LEU A 6 -16.53 -0.75 -8.35
CA LEU A 6 -15.82 -2.03 -8.31
C LEU A 6 -15.30 -2.38 -9.72
N ASP A 7 -15.04 -1.37 -10.55
CA ASP A 7 -14.53 -1.54 -11.91
C ASP A 7 -13.04 -1.19 -11.93
N LEU A 8 -12.21 -2.20 -12.15
CA LEU A 8 -10.76 -2.05 -12.16
C LEU A 8 -10.25 -1.09 -13.26
N PRO A 9 -10.76 -1.15 -14.51
CA PRO A 9 -10.41 -0.18 -15.55
C PRO A 9 -10.67 1.28 -15.17
N GLU A 10 -11.82 1.59 -14.58
CA GLU A 10 -12.14 2.95 -14.14
C GLU A 10 -11.16 3.44 -13.06
N GLN A 11 -10.84 2.59 -12.07
CA GLN A 11 -9.86 2.93 -11.03
C GLN A 11 -8.46 3.18 -11.60
N LEU A 12 -8.03 2.36 -12.56
CA LEU A 12 -6.73 2.50 -13.23
C LEU A 12 -6.68 3.76 -14.11
N ALA A 13 -7.76 4.08 -14.82
CA ALA A 13 -7.86 5.27 -15.65
C ALA A 13 -7.78 6.56 -14.81
N PHE A 14 -8.47 6.60 -13.67
CA PHE A 14 -8.38 7.72 -12.73
C PHE A 14 -6.93 7.90 -12.23
N TYR A 15 -6.30 6.82 -11.76
CA TYR A 15 -4.93 6.87 -11.25
C TYR A 15 -3.90 7.29 -12.32
N GLY A 16 -4.05 6.78 -13.55
CA GLY A 16 -3.19 7.10 -14.69
C GLY A 16 -3.24 8.56 -15.11
N SER A 17 -4.36 9.26 -14.88
CA SER A 17 -4.53 10.66 -15.29
C SER A 17 -3.64 11.66 -14.52
N TYR A 18 -3.14 11.28 -13.33
CA TYR A 18 -2.31 12.13 -12.48
C TYR A 18 -0.80 11.91 -12.63
N HIS A 19 -0.38 10.85 -13.32
CA HIS A 19 1.03 10.44 -13.41
C HIS A 19 1.43 10.29 -14.88
N SER A 20 1.67 11.40 -15.59
CA SER A 20 2.07 11.35 -17.00
C SER A 20 3.59 11.42 -17.19
N HIS A 21 4.33 11.91 -16.20
CA HIS A 21 5.78 12.00 -16.26
C HIS A 21 6.44 10.66 -15.88
N PRO A 22 7.27 10.03 -16.74
CA PRO A 22 7.80 8.68 -16.51
C PRO A 22 8.69 8.60 -15.25
N LEU A 23 9.45 9.64 -14.93
CA LEU A 23 10.22 9.68 -13.68
C LEU A 23 9.32 9.74 -12.43
N ASN A 24 8.16 10.40 -12.50
CA ASN A 24 7.22 10.43 -11.38
C ASN A 24 6.60 9.05 -11.18
N GLN A 25 6.19 8.38 -12.27
CA GLN A 25 5.73 6.99 -12.22
C GLN A 25 6.78 6.07 -11.59
N LEU A 26 8.06 6.23 -11.94
CA LEU A 26 9.15 5.45 -11.36
C LEU A 26 9.34 5.72 -9.86
N ILE A 27 9.24 6.99 -9.43
CA ILE A 27 9.28 7.37 -8.01
C ILE A 27 8.14 6.64 -7.27
N HIS A 28 6.92 6.71 -7.78
CA HIS A 28 5.76 6.05 -7.16
C HIS A 28 5.90 4.52 -7.14
N PHE A 29 6.39 3.94 -8.22
CA PHE A 29 6.61 2.49 -8.33
C PHE A 29 7.49 1.94 -7.20
N PHE A 30 8.53 2.67 -6.77
CA PHE A 30 9.37 2.27 -5.64
C PHE A 30 8.87 2.78 -4.28
N CYS A 31 8.36 4.01 -4.21
CA CYS A 31 8.00 4.63 -2.94
C CYS A 31 6.69 4.08 -2.37
N VAL A 32 5.71 3.71 -3.21
CA VAL A 32 4.43 3.14 -2.74
C VAL A 32 4.64 1.81 -1.99
N PRO A 33 5.34 0.81 -2.54
CA PRO A 33 5.66 -0.42 -1.81
C PRO A 33 6.51 -0.15 -0.55
N ALA A 34 7.47 0.79 -0.60
CA ALA A 34 8.33 1.11 0.54
C ALA A 34 7.54 1.76 1.70
N ILE A 35 6.59 2.64 1.39
CA ILE A 35 5.68 3.22 2.39
C ILE A 35 4.79 2.15 2.98
N LEU A 36 4.18 1.28 2.16
CA LEU A 36 3.36 0.18 2.65
C LEU A 36 4.18 -0.75 3.56
N TRP A 37 5.40 -1.07 3.17
CA TRP A 37 6.33 -1.85 3.98
C TRP A 37 6.61 -1.20 5.34
N SER A 38 6.87 0.11 5.38
CA SER A 38 7.10 0.83 6.64
C SER A 38 5.88 0.80 7.57
N LEU A 39 4.66 0.87 7.02
CA LEU A 39 3.42 0.72 7.79
C LEU A 39 3.31 -0.70 8.36
N PHE A 40 3.66 -1.72 7.57
CA PHE A 40 3.71 -3.10 8.04
C PHE A 40 4.70 -3.29 9.20
N VAL A 41 5.90 -2.67 9.15
CA VAL A 41 6.86 -2.76 10.28
C VAL A 41 6.24 -2.20 11.57
N TRP A 42 5.50 -1.09 11.50
CA TRP A 42 4.81 -0.54 12.67
C TRP A 42 3.73 -1.48 13.22
N ILE A 43 2.80 -1.94 12.39
CA ILE A 43 1.69 -2.77 12.86
C ILE A 43 2.14 -4.19 13.25
N SER A 44 3.24 -4.69 12.69
CA SER A 44 3.82 -5.98 13.07
C SER A 44 4.33 -6.01 14.51
N ALA A 45 4.63 -4.85 15.13
CA ALA A 45 5.06 -4.80 16.53
C ALA A 45 3.98 -5.15 17.54
N ALA A 46 2.70 -5.20 17.14
CA ALA A 46 1.65 -5.78 17.98
C ALA A 46 1.80 -7.31 18.15
N GLY A 47 2.64 -7.96 17.33
CA GLY A 47 2.86 -9.39 17.37
C GLY A 47 1.67 -10.20 16.82
N PRO A 48 1.63 -11.52 17.06
CA PRO A 48 0.50 -12.35 16.67
C PRO A 48 -0.73 -12.01 17.53
N LEU A 49 -1.85 -11.67 16.90
CA LEU A 49 -3.09 -11.33 17.62
C LEU A 49 -3.84 -12.57 18.14
N LEU A 50 -3.58 -13.72 17.53
CA LEU A 50 -4.15 -15.01 17.90
C LEU A 50 -3.02 -16.05 17.92
N PRO A 51 -3.14 -17.13 18.72
CA PRO A 51 -2.20 -18.24 18.66
C PRO A 51 -2.03 -18.74 17.23
N SER A 52 -0.81 -18.69 16.73
CA SER A 52 -0.51 -19.17 15.38
C SER A 52 -0.44 -20.69 15.38
N PRO A 53 -1.07 -21.38 14.42
CA PRO A 53 -0.84 -22.81 14.24
C PRO A 53 0.64 -23.04 13.92
N PRO A 54 1.25 -24.15 14.36
CA PRO A 54 2.61 -24.49 13.97
C PRO A 54 2.67 -24.63 12.45
N LEU A 55 3.46 -23.79 11.79
CA LEU A 55 3.71 -23.90 10.36
C LEU A 55 4.87 -24.88 10.12
N ALA A 56 4.62 -25.92 9.31
CA ALA A 56 5.67 -26.78 8.81
C ALA A 56 6.43 -26.03 7.71
N LEU A 57 7.63 -25.55 8.03
CA LEU A 57 8.46 -24.78 7.11
C LEU A 57 9.64 -25.61 6.59
N PRO A 58 10.10 -25.35 5.35
CA PRO A 58 11.27 -26.03 4.81
C PRO A 58 12.50 -25.80 5.70
N ALA A 59 13.30 -26.84 5.92
CA ALA A 59 14.47 -26.77 6.81
C ALA A 59 15.56 -25.76 6.40
N TRP A 60 15.52 -25.27 5.15
CA TRP A 60 16.45 -24.26 4.64
C TRP A 60 16.08 -22.82 5.06
N LEU A 61 14.88 -22.61 5.62
CA LEU A 61 14.45 -21.33 6.16
C LEU A 61 14.91 -21.16 7.61
N SER A 62 15.65 -20.10 7.90
CA SER A 62 16.11 -19.84 9.26
C SER A 62 14.90 -19.68 10.22
N PRO A 63 15.00 -20.13 11.49
CA PRO A 63 13.90 -20.04 12.45
C PRO A 63 13.34 -18.63 12.64
N ALA A 64 14.17 -17.59 12.53
CA ALA A 64 13.74 -16.19 12.65
C ALA A 64 12.85 -15.74 11.47
N TRP A 65 13.24 -16.09 10.24
CA TRP A 65 12.43 -15.79 9.05
C TRP A 65 11.19 -16.67 8.97
N ALA A 66 11.32 -17.92 9.40
CA ALA A 66 10.22 -18.86 9.54
C ALA A 66 9.16 -18.36 10.54
N ALA A 67 9.61 -17.91 11.72
CA ALA A 67 8.74 -17.38 12.77
C ALA A 67 8.06 -16.06 12.39
N ALA A 68 8.52 -15.36 11.34
CA ALA A 68 7.88 -14.17 10.81
C ALA A 68 6.65 -14.48 9.93
N LEU A 69 6.46 -15.73 9.53
CA LEU A 69 5.24 -16.18 8.83
C LEU A 69 4.13 -16.44 9.87
N GLN A 70 3.55 -15.36 10.37
CA GLN A 70 2.45 -15.40 11.34
C GLN A 70 1.17 -14.91 10.67
N PRO A 71 0.24 -15.80 10.30
CA PRO A 71 -0.98 -15.40 9.60
C PRO A 71 -1.88 -14.49 10.45
N THR A 72 -1.71 -14.51 11.77
CA THR A 72 -2.46 -13.71 12.75
C THR A 72 -1.79 -12.37 13.07
N ASN A 73 -0.63 -12.08 12.48
CA ASN A 73 0.02 -10.78 12.61
C ASN A 73 -0.79 -9.71 11.84
N PRO A 74 -0.95 -8.48 12.36
CA PRO A 74 -1.73 -7.44 11.69
C PRO A 74 -1.30 -7.15 10.25
N ALA A 75 -0.01 -7.27 9.92
CA ALA A 75 0.46 -7.08 8.54
C ALA A 75 -0.09 -8.15 7.60
N PHE A 76 -0.08 -9.42 8.01
CA PHE A 76 -0.63 -10.52 7.22
C PHE A 76 -2.15 -10.42 7.10
N LEU A 77 -2.86 -10.09 8.19
CA LEU A 77 -4.31 -9.87 8.16
C LEU A 77 -4.70 -8.71 7.24
N SER A 78 -3.94 -7.61 7.28
CA SER A 78 -4.14 -6.47 6.37
C SER A 78 -3.91 -6.87 4.92
N THR A 79 -2.83 -7.60 4.63
CA THR A 79 -2.56 -8.17 3.30
C THR A 79 -3.71 -9.08 2.86
N THR A 80 -4.19 -10.00 3.71
CA THR A 80 -5.29 -10.90 3.37
C THR A 80 -6.58 -10.14 3.06
N ALA A 81 -6.94 -9.15 3.89
CA ALA A 81 -8.13 -8.33 3.65
C ALA A 81 -8.04 -7.57 2.33
N TYR A 82 -6.88 -6.96 2.04
CA TYR A 82 -6.66 -6.19 0.83
C TYR A 82 -6.56 -7.08 -0.43
N SER A 83 -5.93 -8.24 -0.33
CA SER A 83 -5.93 -9.26 -1.39
C SER A 83 -7.34 -9.79 -1.66
N ALA A 84 -8.15 -10.03 -0.63
CA ALA A 84 -9.53 -10.48 -0.81
C ALA A 84 -10.35 -9.42 -1.57
N PHE A 85 -10.17 -8.14 -1.23
CA PHE A 85 -10.78 -7.05 -1.99
C PHE A 85 -10.39 -7.09 -3.47
N TYR A 86 -9.10 -7.18 -3.81
CA TYR A 86 -8.68 -7.25 -5.21
C TYR A 86 -9.07 -8.53 -5.93
N LEU A 87 -9.09 -9.67 -5.23
CA LEU A 87 -9.56 -10.93 -5.80
C LEU A 87 -11.04 -10.87 -6.19
N LEU A 88 -11.85 -10.10 -5.46
CA LEU A 88 -13.25 -9.84 -5.81
C LEU A 88 -13.39 -8.91 -7.02
N LEU A 89 -12.41 -8.02 -7.27
CA LEU A 89 -12.39 -7.14 -8.45
C LEU A 89 -11.90 -7.88 -9.69
N ASP A 90 -10.74 -8.54 -9.58
CA ASP A 90 -10.11 -9.31 -10.64
C ASP A 90 -9.22 -10.41 -10.03
N PRO A 91 -9.50 -11.70 -10.29
CA PRO A 91 -8.74 -12.80 -9.70
C PRO A 91 -7.24 -12.78 -10.00
N PHE A 92 -6.85 -12.35 -11.20
CA PHE A 92 -5.44 -12.34 -11.60
C PHE A 92 -4.67 -11.20 -10.93
N ALA A 93 -5.23 -9.99 -10.94
CA ALA A 93 -4.68 -8.82 -10.27
C ALA A 93 -4.59 -9.05 -8.75
N GLY A 94 -5.65 -9.61 -8.14
CA GLY A 94 -5.66 -9.94 -6.73
C GLY A 94 -4.61 -10.98 -6.35
N ALA A 95 -4.52 -12.08 -7.11
CA ALA A 95 -3.54 -13.13 -6.84
C ALA A 95 -2.10 -12.65 -7.07
N SER A 96 -1.85 -11.93 -8.17
CA SER A 96 -0.50 -11.40 -8.46
C SER A 96 -0.06 -10.37 -7.43
N TRP A 97 -0.94 -9.44 -7.02
CA TRP A 97 -0.63 -8.49 -5.95
C TRP A 97 -0.33 -9.21 -4.63
N ALA A 98 -1.18 -10.18 -4.24
CA ALA A 98 -1.00 -10.94 -3.01
C ALA A 98 0.34 -11.68 -2.96
N LEU A 99 0.67 -12.42 -4.02
CA LEU A 99 1.83 -13.31 -4.06
C LEU A 99 3.14 -12.56 -4.30
N VAL A 100 3.13 -11.53 -5.14
CA VAL A 100 4.35 -10.84 -5.59
C VAL A 100 4.65 -9.61 -4.74
N VAL A 101 3.64 -8.97 -4.14
CA VAL A 101 3.81 -7.71 -3.39
C VAL A 101 3.39 -7.88 -1.92
N GLY A 102 2.12 -8.17 -1.67
CA GLY A 102 1.54 -8.14 -0.32
C GLY A 102 2.21 -9.09 0.68
N LEU A 103 2.30 -10.38 0.35
CA LEU A 103 2.90 -11.40 1.23
C LEU A 103 4.41 -11.17 1.44
N PRO A 104 5.23 -10.91 0.40
CA PRO A 104 6.64 -10.57 0.61
C PRO A 104 6.85 -9.33 1.49
N LEU A 105 6.04 -8.28 1.32
CA LEU A 105 6.14 -7.08 2.16
C LEU A 105 5.76 -7.38 3.62
N ALA A 106 4.64 -8.06 3.87
CA ALA A 106 4.21 -8.41 5.23
C ALA A 106 5.23 -9.32 5.93
N TRP A 107 5.78 -10.29 5.20
CA TRP A 107 6.78 -11.21 5.73
C TRP A 107 8.09 -10.49 6.11
N THR A 108 8.66 -9.73 5.16
CA THR A 108 9.93 -9.03 5.39
C THR A 108 9.79 -7.94 6.45
N ALA A 109 8.66 -7.23 6.51
CA ALA A 109 8.38 -6.23 7.53
C ALA A 109 8.27 -6.86 8.93
N THR A 110 7.57 -7.99 9.05
CA THR A 110 7.46 -8.73 10.31
C THR A 110 8.83 -9.24 10.77
N ALA A 111 9.62 -9.81 9.85
CA ALA A 111 10.96 -10.29 10.13
C ALA A 111 11.89 -9.14 10.57
N PHE A 112 11.84 -7.99 9.88
CA PHE A 112 12.63 -6.81 10.20
C PHE A 112 12.24 -6.22 11.56
N SER A 113 10.94 -6.13 11.86
CA SER A 113 10.43 -5.65 13.15
C SER A 113 10.92 -6.51 14.32
N ALA A 114 11.08 -7.83 14.12
CA ALA A 114 11.54 -8.74 15.15
C ALA A 114 13.07 -8.76 15.30
N ALA A 115 13.81 -8.59 14.20
CA ALA A 115 15.25 -8.78 14.18
C ALA A 115 16.07 -7.49 14.38
N VAL A 116 15.52 -6.33 14.04
CA VAL A 116 16.28 -5.07 13.99
C VAL A 116 15.98 -4.17 15.18
N PRO A 117 16.99 -3.81 16.00
CA PRO A 117 16.80 -2.84 17.07
C PRO A 117 16.33 -1.50 16.53
N ARG A 118 15.29 -0.94 17.17
CA ARG A 118 14.66 0.32 16.75
C ARG A 118 14.14 0.29 15.30
N ALA A 119 13.65 -0.87 14.84
CA ALA A 119 13.03 -1.03 13.52
C ALA A 119 12.02 0.09 13.16
N GLN A 120 11.27 0.57 14.16
CA GLN A 120 10.29 1.64 13.99
C GLN A 120 10.87 2.99 13.57
N LEU A 121 12.11 3.30 13.95
CA LEU A 121 12.79 4.52 13.51
C LEU A 121 13.24 4.41 12.05
N TRP A 122 13.69 3.23 11.64
CA TRP A 122 14.00 2.95 10.23
C TRP A 122 12.74 3.01 9.38
N ALA A 123 11.64 2.42 9.85
CA ALA A 123 10.33 2.52 9.20
C ALA A 123 9.89 3.98 9.06
N LEU A 124 10.04 4.80 10.11
CA LEU A 124 9.76 6.23 10.06
C LEU A 124 10.57 6.95 8.98
N ALA A 125 11.88 6.68 8.92
CA ALA A 125 12.75 7.29 7.92
C ALA A 125 12.33 6.92 6.49
N VAL A 126 12.04 5.64 6.24
CA VAL A 126 11.52 5.15 4.94
C VAL A 126 10.19 5.81 4.60
N HIS A 127 9.27 5.90 5.58
CA HIS A 127 7.95 6.48 5.40
C HIS A 127 8.03 7.96 5.00
N VAL A 128 8.79 8.75 5.77
CA VAL A 128 8.96 10.18 5.53
C VAL A 128 9.67 10.44 4.20
N LEU A 129 10.75 9.70 3.92
CA LEU A 129 11.48 9.85 2.66
C LEU A 129 10.62 9.47 1.45
N GLY A 130 9.88 8.36 1.53
CA GLY A 130 9.00 7.92 0.45
C GLY A 130 7.90 8.94 0.14
N TRP A 131 7.29 9.53 1.17
CA TRP A 131 6.30 10.60 0.97
C TRP A 131 6.95 11.87 0.42
N TYR A 132 8.10 12.27 0.96
CA TYR A 132 8.82 13.43 0.47
C TYR A 132 9.14 13.29 -1.02
N LEU A 133 9.66 12.13 -1.46
CA LEU A 133 10.00 11.87 -2.86
C LEU A 133 8.78 11.90 -3.79
N GLN A 134 7.63 11.36 -3.36
CA GLN A 134 6.41 11.41 -4.17
C GLN A 134 5.82 12.83 -4.24
N ILE A 135 5.72 13.52 -3.10
CA ILE A 135 5.06 14.83 -3.04
C ILE A 135 5.93 15.92 -3.68
N HIS A 136 7.22 15.98 -3.32
CA HIS A 136 8.08 17.08 -3.75
C HIS A 136 8.66 16.84 -5.15
N PRO A 137 9.67 15.97 -5.39
CA PRO A 137 10.18 15.77 -6.73
C PRO A 137 9.13 15.19 -7.68
N GLY A 138 8.32 14.21 -7.26
CA GLY A 138 7.28 13.61 -8.10
C GLY A 138 6.20 14.59 -8.54
N HIS A 139 5.34 15.01 -7.62
CA HIS A 139 4.19 15.84 -7.93
C HIS A 139 4.53 17.33 -8.08
N ALA A 140 5.26 17.95 -7.15
CA ALA A 140 5.47 19.40 -7.17
C ALA A 140 6.46 19.84 -8.26
N VAL A 141 7.52 19.07 -8.53
CA VAL A 141 8.56 19.44 -9.49
C VAL A 141 8.33 18.86 -10.88
N LEU A 142 8.13 17.54 -11.01
CA LEU A 142 8.02 16.86 -12.30
C LEU A 142 6.63 17.04 -12.93
N GLU A 143 5.56 16.74 -12.20
CA GLU A 143 4.18 16.88 -12.72
C GLU A 143 3.65 18.31 -12.63
N ARG A 144 4.14 19.08 -11.65
CA ARG A 144 3.60 20.39 -11.24
C ARG A 144 2.09 20.36 -11.00
N ARG A 145 1.62 19.26 -10.42
CA ARG A 145 0.20 19.02 -10.08
C ARG A 145 0.08 18.62 -8.62
N LYS A 146 -1.11 18.81 -8.05
CA LYS A 146 -1.40 18.33 -6.70
C LYS A 146 -1.50 16.80 -6.70
N PRO A 147 -1.13 16.12 -5.61
CA PRO A 147 -1.35 14.69 -5.47
C PRO A 147 -2.83 14.37 -5.48
N ALA A 148 -3.23 13.28 -6.16
CA ALA A 148 -4.62 12.83 -6.25
C ALA A 148 -5.27 12.58 -4.87
N LEU A 149 -4.47 12.31 -3.84
CA LEU A 149 -4.95 12.17 -2.45
C LEU A 149 -5.64 13.43 -1.93
N MET A 150 -5.20 14.62 -2.35
CA MET A 150 -5.83 15.87 -1.93
C MET A 150 -7.21 16.04 -2.55
N ASP A 151 -7.36 15.63 -3.81
CA ASP A 151 -8.63 15.70 -4.51
C ASP A 151 -9.61 14.65 -3.98
N SER A 152 -9.15 13.44 -3.65
CA SER A 152 -9.98 12.40 -3.04
C SER A 152 -10.39 12.73 -1.60
N LEU A 153 -9.56 13.37 -0.78
CA LEU A 153 -9.95 13.82 0.56
C LEU A 153 -11.02 14.93 0.52
N VAL A 154 -10.93 15.86 -0.45
CA VAL A 154 -11.97 16.86 -0.69
C VAL A 154 -13.25 16.20 -1.21
N GLN A 155 -13.13 15.19 -2.09
CA GLN A 155 -14.25 14.44 -2.65
C GLN A 155 -14.95 13.53 -1.63
N VAL A 156 -14.22 12.96 -0.68
CA VAL A 156 -14.77 12.18 0.46
C VAL A 156 -15.37 13.10 1.54
N GLY A 157 -14.82 14.31 1.70
CA GLY A 157 -15.36 15.33 2.61
C GLY A 157 -16.60 16.06 2.08
N TRP A 158 -16.76 16.13 0.76
CA TRP A 158 -17.87 16.79 0.08
C TRP A 158 -18.37 15.93 -1.08
N GLY A 159 -19.13 14.88 -0.75
CA GLY A 159 -20.11 14.38 -1.71
C GLY A 159 -21.08 15.52 -2.04
N TRP A 160 -21.23 15.82 -3.33
CA TRP A 160 -22.15 16.81 -3.93
C TRP A 160 -21.66 18.27 -3.97
N GLN A 161 -21.06 18.69 -5.10
CA GLN A 161 -21.34 19.95 -5.84
C GLN A 161 -20.29 20.25 -6.91
N GLN A 162 -20.27 19.50 -8.01
CA GLN A 162 -19.58 19.96 -9.23
C GLN A 162 -20.27 19.60 -10.54
N THR A 163 -21.50 19.06 -10.50
CA THR A 163 -22.31 18.80 -11.72
C THR A 163 -23.44 19.82 -11.94
N CYS A 164 -23.36 21.03 -11.36
CA CYS A 164 -24.40 22.06 -11.55
C CYS A 164 -23.85 23.48 -11.81
N TRP A 165 -22.62 23.65 -12.31
CA TRP A 165 -22.15 25.01 -12.66
C TRP A 165 -21.77 25.25 -14.13
N ASP A 166 -21.55 24.23 -14.95
CA ASP A 166 -21.12 24.47 -16.34
C ASP A 166 -22.17 24.09 -17.41
N ASP A 167 -23.44 23.99 -17.03
CA ASP A 167 -24.57 24.03 -17.97
C ASP A 167 -25.34 25.35 -17.80
N GLY A 168 -24.77 26.46 -18.27
CA GLY A 168 -25.52 27.71 -18.34
C GLY A 168 -24.71 28.99 -18.44
N LYS A 169 -24.20 29.26 -19.66
CA LYS A 169 -23.63 30.53 -20.19
C LYS A 169 -22.10 30.65 -20.18
#